data_AF-A0A2U1KE92-F1
#
_entry.id   AF-A0A2U1KE92-F1
#
_cell.length_a   1.000
_cell.length_b   1.000
_cell.length_c   1.000
_cell.angle_alpha   90.00
_cell.angle_beta   90.00
_cell.angle_gamma   90.00
#
_symmetry.space_group_name_H-M   'P 1'
#
loop_
_entity.id
_entity.type
_entity.pdbx_description
1 polymer ?
#
loop_
_entity_poly.entity_id
_entity_poly.type
_entity_poly.pdbx_seq_one_letter_code
_entity_poly.pdbx_strand_id
1 'polypeptide(L)' 'MASSRSTIIFVATFFVLATSISATEYIVGDASGWSLDFDYQTWAKDKVFFVGDSLGRT' A
#
# COMPACT_ATOMS: atom_id res chain seq x y z
N MET A 1 -26.99 -1.36 -28.31
CA MET A 1 -25.66 -0.71 -28.24
C MET A 1 -25.45 0.16 -26.98
N ALA A 2 -26.48 0.72 -26.35
CA ALA A 2 -26.33 1.50 -25.11
C ALA A 2 -26.01 0.65 -23.86
N SER A 3 -26.60 -0.55 -23.74
CA SER A 3 -26.39 -1.45 -22.59
C SER A 3 -24.95 -1.98 -22.50
N SER A 4 -24.35 -2.40 -23.62
CA SER A 4 -22.96 -2.90 -23.64
C SER A 4 -21.95 -1.83 -23.22
N ARG A 5 -22.16 -0.58 -23.66
CA ARG A 5 -21.29 0.55 -23.29
C ARG A 5 -21.40 0.91 -21.81
N SER A 6 -22.61 0.88 -21.25
CA SER A 6 -22.84 1.11 -19.82
C SER A 6 -22.24 0.00 -18.95
N THR A 7 -22.34 -1.27 -19.37
CA THR A 7 -21.69 -2.40 -18.68
C THR A 7 -20.16 -2.27 -18.68
N ILE A 8 -19.56 -1.88 -19.81
CA ILE A 8 -18.10 -1.68 -19.90
C ILE A 8 -17.64 -0.57 -18.93
N ILE A 9 -18.35 0.55 -18.87
CA ILE A 9 -18.02 1.65 -17.95
C ILE A 9 -18.14 1.18 -16.50
N PHE A 10 -19.20 0.45 -16.15
CA PHE A 10 -19.40 -0.06 -14.80
C PHE A 10 -18.28 -1.01 -14.37
N VAL A 11 -17.88 -1.95 -15.23
CA VAL A 11 -16.78 -2.88 -14.97
C VAL A 11 -15.46 -2.13 -14.81
N ALA A 12 -15.17 -1.17 -15.70
CA ALA A 12 -13.95 -0.36 -15.61
C ALA A 12 -13.87 0.42 -14.29
N THR A 13 -14.96 1.07 -13.87
CA THR A 13 -15.02 1.79 -12.60
C THR A 13 -14.82 0.86 -11.40
N PHE A 14 -15.41 -0.34 -11.43
CA PHE A 14 -15.25 -1.32 -10.35
C PHE A 14 -13.80 -1.79 -10.20
N PHE A 15 -13.10 -2.06 -11.32
CA PHE A 15 -11.68 -2.42 -11.29
C PHE A 15 -10.79 -1.28 -10.77
N VAL A 16 -11.06 -0.03 -11.18
CA VAL A 16 -10.32 1.14 -10.67
C VAL A 16 -10.51 1.26 -9.14
N LEU A 17 -11.75 1.13 -8.66
CA LEU A 17 -12.05 1.20 -7.23
C LEU A 17 -11.42 0.06 -6.42
N ALA A 18 -11.33 -1.14 -6.99
CA ALA A 18 -10.69 -2.28 -6.34
C ALA A 18 -9.19 -2.05 -6.10
N THR A 19 -8.52 -1.29 -6.97
CA THR A 19 -7.08 -0.97 -6.81
C THR A 19 -6.80 0.11 -5.77
N SER A 20 -7.80 0.92 -5.38
CA SER A 20 -7.62 2.03 -4.42
C SER A 20 -7.54 1.63 -2.94
N ILE A 21 -7.63 0.34 -2.61
CA ILE A 21 -7.71 -0.15 -1.22
C ILE A 21 -6.52 -1.06 -0.86
N SER A 22 -5.34 -0.83 -1.43
CA SER A 22 -4.14 -1.61 -1.08
C SER A 22 -3.48 -1.04 0.18
N ALA A 23 -3.34 -1.87 1.21
CA ALA A 23 -2.45 -1.60 2.34
C ALA A 23 -0.98 -1.70 1.91
N THR A 24 -0.13 -0.84 2.46
CA THR A 24 1.32 -0.85 2.24
C THR A 24 2.00 -1.69 3.32
N GLU A 25 2.95 -2.53 2.93
CA GLU A 25 3.86 -3.19 3.87
C GLU A 25 5.20 -2.45 3.91
N TYR A 26 5.61 -2.03 5.10
CA TYR A 26 6.91 -1.41 5.34
C TYR A 26 7.85 -2.39 6.03
N ILE A 27 8.99 -2.67 5.39
CA ILE A 27 10.06 -3.48 5.99
C ILE A 27 10.79 -2.63 7.03
N VAL A 28 10.76 -3.05 8.29
CA VAL A 28 11.39 -2.28 9.35
C VAL A 28 12.90 -2.36 9.26
N GLY A 29 13.55 -1.19 9.23
CA GLY A 29 15.00 -1.08 9.05
C GLY A 29 15.48 -1.28 7.62
N ASP A 30 14.56 -1.37 6.66
CA ASP A 30 14.84 -1.64 5.24
C ASP A 30 15.81 -2.84 5.09
N ALA A 31 16.95 -2.67 4.42
CA ALA A 31 17.94 -3.74 4.26
C ALA A 31 18.65 -4.15 5.56
N SER A 32 18.58 -3.33 6.61
CA SER A 32 19.21 -3.62 7.91
C SER A 32 18.34 -4.54 8.78
N GLY A 33 17.04 -4.60 8.49
CA GLY A 33 16.08 -5.37 9.27
C GLY A 33 15.94 -4.87 10.71
N TRP A 34 15.46 -5.76 11.58
CA TRP A 34 15.27 -5.47 12.99
C TRP A 34 16.54 -5.80 13.81
N SER A 35 17.44 -4.83 13.93
CA SER A 35 18.70 -4.94 14.69
C SER A 35 18.80 -3.93 15.85
N LEU A 36 19.73 -4.20 16.76
CA LEU A 36 20.18 -3.22 17.76
C LEU A 36 21.02 -2.12 17.08
N ASP A 37 21.16 -0.98 17.76
CA ASP A 37 22.00 0.16 17.35
C ASP A 37 21.66 0.75 15.97
N PHE A 38 20.43 0.54 15.48
CA PHE A 38 19.91 1.11 14.25
C PHE A 38 19.01 2.31 14.52
N ASP A 39 19.13 3.36 13.68
CA ASP A 39 18.32 4.57 13.82
C ASP A 39 16.94 4.42 13.17
N TYR A 40 16.01 3.86 13.94
CA TYR A 40 14.61 3.73 13.51
C TYR A 40 13.86 5.06 13.42
N GLN A 41 14.35 6.13 14.06
CA GLN A 41 13.72 7.45 13.92
C GLN A 41 13.99 8.01 12.52
N THR A 42 15.23 7.92 12.05
CA THR A 42 15.58 8.30 10.68
C THR A 42 14.87 7.39 9.67
N TRP A 43 14.77 6.08 9.92
CA TRP A 43 14.01 5.17 9.05
C TRP A 43 12.54 5.55 8.92
N ALA A 44 11.90 5.98 10.00
CA ALA A 44 10.48 6.35 10.01
C ALA A 44 10.21 7.77 9.48
N LYS A 45 11.22 8.67 9.49
CA LYS A 45 11.05 10.11 9.29
C LYS A 45 10.37 10.49 7.97
N ASP A 46 10.70 9.80 6.88
CA ASP A 46 10.20 10.12 5.54
C ASP A 46 9.05 9.18 5.10
N LYS A 47 8.49 8.40 6.03
CA LYS A 47 7.42 7.43 5.77
C LYS A 47 6.08 7.95 6.31
N VAL A 48 5.00 7.72 5.56
CA VAL A 48 3.63 8.07 5.99
C VAL A 48 2.84 6.77 6.15
N PHE A 49 2.46 6.48 7.39
CA PHE A 49 1.70 5.28 7.72
C PHE A 49 0.20 5.58 7.68
N PHE A 50 -0.54 4.80 6.93
CA PHE A 50 -1.99 4.85 6.87
C PHE A 50 -2.61 3.69 7.66
N VAL A 51 -3.87 3.85 8.07
CA VAL A 51 -4.60 2.76 8.72
C VAL A 51 -4.79 1.62 7.72
N GLY A 52 -4.36 0.42 8.12
CA GLY A 52 -4.38 -0.77 7.28
C GLY A 52 -2.98 -1.21 6.84
N ASP A 53 -1.99 -0.32 6.87
CA ASP A 53 -0.60 -0.66 6.58
C ASP A 53 -0.01 -1.64 7.62
N SER A 54 0.98 -2.41 7.20
CA SER A 54 1.69 -3.38 8.04
C SER A 54 3.18 -3.06 8.18
N LEU A 55 3.75 -3.47 9.31
CA LEU A 55 5.19 -3.43 9.57
C LEU A 55 5.74 -4.86 9.56
N GLY A 56 6.61 -5.16 8.61
CA GLY A 56 7.08 -6.51 8.31
C GLY A 56 8.55 -6.78 8.66
N ARG A 57 8.91 -8.06 8.58
CA ARG A 57 10.27 -8.62 8.71
C ARG A 57 10.49 -9.58 7.54
N THR A 58 10.94 -9.10 6.38
CA THR A 58 11.42 -9.99 5.30
C THR A 58 12.82 -9.60 4.90
#